data_AF-A0A920DPR9-F1
#
_entry.id   AF-A0A920DPR9-F1
#
_cell.length_a   1.000
_cell.length_b   1.000
_cell.length_c   1.000
_cell.angle_alpha   90.00
_cell.angle_beta   90.00
_cell.angle_gamma   90.00
#
_symmetry.space_group_name_H-M   'P 1'
#
loop_
_entity.id
_entity.type
_entity.pdbx_description
1 polymer ?
#
loop_
_entity_poly.entity_id
_entity_poly.type
_entity_poly.pdbx_seq_one_letter_code
_entity_poly.pdbx_strand_id
1 'polypeptide(L)'
;MKQKQYSPMSVAEMGLVLFAVEKGYLKDIELNKIADFESALLSYMASEHKEFMESLSETGDYSDEIMQTFTDALEKFKSTQTF
;
A
#
# COMPACT_ATOMS: atom_id res chain seq x y z
N MET A 1 -1.52 6.98 -14.73
CA MET A 1 -0.97 5.64 -14.49
C MET A 1 0.15 5.38 -15.50
N LYS A 2 1.42 5.60 -15.13
CA LYS A 2 2.59 5.16 -15.90
C LYS A 2 3.37 4.20 -15.00
N GLN A 3 2.88 2.97 -14.97
CA GLN A 3 3.51 1.87 -14.23
C GLN A 3 4.91 1.63 -14.81
N LYS A 4 5.94 1.53 -13.95
CA LYS A 4 7.29 1.13 -14.39
C LYS A 4 7.20 -0.26 -15.03
N GLN A 5 7.73 -0.37 -16.24
CA GLN A 5 7.72 -1.60 -17.03
C GLN A 5 8.50 -2.69 -16.26
N TYR A 6 7.94 -3.91 -16.15
CA TYR A 6 8.54 -5.14 -15.56
C TYR A 6 8.44 -5.41 -14.05
N SER A 7 7.58 -4.73 -13.29
CA SER A 7 7.16 -5.21 -11.97
C SER A 7 5.70 -5.63 -12.03
N PRO A 8 5.37 -6.94 -12.20
CA PRO A 8 4.00 -7.37 -12.00
C PRO A 8 3.60 -6.98 -10.58
N MET A 9 2.63 -6.07 -10.45
CA MET A 9 2.07 -5.76 -9.13
C MET A 9 1.31 -6.99 -8.66
N SER A 10 1.68 -7.46 -7.47
CA SER A 10 0.94 -8.53 -6.80
C SER A 10 -0.47 -8.04 -6.45
N VAL A 11 -1.43 -8.96 -6.34
CA VAL A 11 -2.82 -8.64 -5.98
C VAL A 11 -2.87 -7.87 -4.66
N ALA A 12 -1.99 -8.23 -3.72
CA ALA A 12 -1.79 -7.53 -2.46
C ALA A 12 -1.37 -6.06 -2.63
N GLU A 13 -0.42 -5.77 -3.52
CA GLU A 13 0.09 -4.41 -3.77
C GLU A 13 -0.98 -3.53 -4.42
N MET A 14 -1.72 -4.10 -5.37
CA MET A 14 -2.84 -3.39 -6.00
C MET A 14 -3.98 -3.14 -5.01
N GLY A 15 -4.30 -4.11 -4.15
CA GLY A 15 -5.30 -3.99 -3.09
C GLY A 15 -4.95 -2.91 -2.08
N LEU A 16 -3.69 -2.84 -1.65
CA LEU A 16 -3.20 -1.82 -0.74
C LEU A 16 -3.34 -0.39 -1.31
N VAL A 17 -2.92 -0.18 -2.57
CA VAL A 17 -3.05 1.13 -3.22
C VAL A 17 -4.52 1.52 -3.35
N LEU A 18 -5.38 0.58 -3.75
CA LEU A 18 -6.81 0.83 -3.86
C LEU A 18 -7.45 1.16 -2.50
N PHE A 19 -7.06 0.45 -1.44
CA PHE A 19 -7.51 0.72 -0.08
C PHE A 19 -7.09 2.12 0.39
N ALA A 20 -5.84 2.53 0.09
CA ALA A 20 -5.36 3.86 0.41
C ALA A 20 -6.13 4.97 -0.33
N VAL A 21 -6.53 4.72 -1.58
CA VAL A 21 -7.41 5.63 -2.36
C VAL A 21 -8.81 5.69 -1.73
N GLU A 22 -9.42 4.54 -1.45
CA GLU A 22 -10.80 4.46 -0.93
C GLU A 22 -10.96 5.12 0.43
N LYS A 23 -10.01 4.86 1.35
CA LYS A 23 -9.97 5.48 2.68
C LYS A 23 -9.55 6.95 2.64
N GLY A 24 -9.08 7.44 1.49
CA GLY A 24 -8.75 8.84 1.28
C GLY A 24 -7.39 9.26 1.84
N TYR A 25 -6.48 8.32 2.11
CA TYR A 25 -5.11 8.64 2.57
C TYR A 25 -4.31 9.46 1.55
N LEU A 26 -4.70 9.38 0.27
CA LEU A 26 -4.13 10.14 -0.84
C LEU A 26 -4.76 11.54 -1.02
N LYS A 27 -5.82 11.90 -0.30
CA LYS A 27 -6.48 13.21 -0.46
C LYS A 27 -5.64 14.39 0.02
N ASP A 28 -4.82 14.17 1.04
CA ASP A 28 -3.95 15.20 1.61
C ASP A 28 -2.60 15.31 0.90
N ILE A 29 -2.36 14.50 -0.14
CA ILE A 29 -1.08 14.40 -0.83
C ILE A 29 -1.17 15.14 -2.17
N GLU A 30 -0.20 15.99 -2.46
CA GLU A 30 -0.12 16.68 -3.75
C GLU A 30 -0.04 15.67 -4.90
N LEU A 31 -0.69 15.97 -6.03
CA LEU A 31 -0.70 15.10 -7.21
C LEU A 31 0.69 14.65 -7.67
N ASN A 32 1.69 15.52 -7.53
CA ASN A 32 3.07 15.23 -7.92
C ASN A 32 3.78 14.28 -6.94
N LYS A 33 3.28 14.17 -5.70
CA LYS A 33 3.83 13.34 -4.61
C LYS A 33 3.12 11.99 -4.48
N ILE A 34 2.00 11.78 -5.16
CA ILE A 34 1.26 10.51 -5.13
C ILE A 34 2.14 9.34 -5.60
N ALA A 35 2.91 9.52 -6.67
CA ALA A 35 3.79 8.46 -7.18
C ALA A 35 4.94 8.11 -6.20
N ASP A 36 5.44 9.13 -5.49
CA ASP A 36 6.46 8.94 -4.45
C ASP A 36 5.87 8.22 -3.24
N PHE A 37 4.65 8.59 -2.83
CA PHE A 37 3.90 7.93 -1.76
C PHE A 37 3.63 6.46 -2.09
N GLU A 38 3.12 6.16 -3.29
CA GLU A 38 2.88 4.76 -3.72
C GLU A 38 4.18 3.95 -3.68
N SER A 39 5.28 4.48 -4.23
CA SER A 39 6.57 3.79 -4.25
C SER A 39 7.12 3.56 -2.84
N ALA A 40 6.98 4.55 -1.96
CA ALA A 40 7.47 4.48 -0.60
C ALA A 40 6.61 3.56 0.29
N LEU A 41 5.29 3.57 0.10
CA LEU A 41 4.34 2.68 0.76
C LEU A 41 4.59 1.22 0.38
N LEU A 42 4.77 0.94 -0.91
CA LEU A 42 5.10 -0.41 -1.39
C LEU A 42 6.45 -0.87 -0.83
N SER A 43 7.45 0.02 -0.79
CA SER A 43 8.77 -0.30 -0.20
C SER A 43 8.67 -0.58 1.30
N TYR A 44 7.85 0.19 2.03
CA TYR A 44 7.61 -0.02 3.46
C TYR A 44 6.95 -1.37 3.72
N MET A 45 5.87 -1.69 3.00
CA MET A 45 5.16 -2.95 3.17
C MET A 45 6.01 -4.15 2.74
N ALA A 46 6.84 -4.01 1.70
CA ALA A 46 7.78 -5.04 1.29
C ALA A 46 8.93 -5.25 2.30
N SER A 47 9.24 -4.26 3.14
CA SER A 47 10.29 -4.35 4.15
C SER A 47 9.79 -4.81 5.52
N GLU A 48 8.66 -4.28 6.00
CA GLU A 48 8.12 -4.58 7.33
C GLU A 48 7.01 -5.65 7.32
N HIS A 49 6.26 -5.75 6.23
CA HIS A 49 5.06 -6.59 6.12
C HIS A 49 5.17 -7.60 4.97
N LYS A 50 6.38 -8.04 4.62
CA LYS A 50 6.64 -8.90 3.46
C LYS A 50 5.84 -10.19 3.49
N GLU A 51 5.91 -10.93 4.61
CA GLU A 51 5.20 -12.22 4.78
C GLU A 51 3.67 -12.06 4.69
N PHE A 52 3.15 -10.93 5.20
CA PHE A 52 1.74 -10.59 5.11
C PHE A 52 1.31 -10.28 3.67
N MET A 53 2.13 -9.51 2.93
CA MET A 53 1.88 -9.21 1.52
C MET A 53 1.97 -10.45 0.62
N GLU A 54 2.92 -11.36 0.90
CA GLU A 54 3.04 -12.65 0.20
C GLU A 54 1.82 -13.53 0.48
N SER A 55 1.44 -13.69 1.76
CA SER A 55 0.24 -14.46 2.14
C SER A 55 -1.03 -13.91 1.49
N LEU A 56 -1.20 -12.58 1.49
CA LEU A 56 -2.33 -11.91 0.86
C LEU A 56 -2.37 -12.12 -0.66
N SER A 57 -1.20 -12.16 -1.30
CA SER A 57 -1.12 -12.41 -2.74
C SER A 57 -1.44 -13.86 -3.11
N GLU A 58 -1.25 -14.81 -2.19
CA GLU A 58 -1.62 -16.22 -2.38
C GLU A 58 -3.09 -16.50 -2.06
N THR A 59 -3.60 -15.94 -0.96
CA THR A 59 -4.99 -16.17 -0.52
C THR A 59 -5.99 -15.31 -1.30
N GLY A 60 -5.59 -14.11 -1.70
CA GLY A 60 -6.49 -13.11 -2.28
C GLY A 60 -7.60 -12.68 -1.32
N ASP A 61 -7.41 -12.92 -0.02
CA ASP A 61 -8.46 -12.75 0.98
C ASP A 61 -8.64 -11.28 1.33
N TYR A 62 -9.88 -10.86 1.58
CA TYR A 62 -10.20 -9.46 1.93
C TYR A 62 -11.15 -9.46 3.12
N SER A 63 -10.58 -9.75 4.28
CA SER A 63 -11.28 -9.83 5.57
C SER A 63 -11.10 -8.54 6.38
N ASP A 64 -11.94 -8.37 7.40
CA ASP A 64 -11.84 -7.22 8.32
C ASP A 64 -10.47 -7.13 9.03
N GLU A 65 -9.84 -8.27 9.33
CA GLU A 65 -8.51 -8.32 9.94
C GLU A 65 -7.42 -7.78 9.00
N ILE A 66 -7.52 -8.08 7.71
CA ILE A 66 -6.60 -7.58 6.68
C ILE A 66 -6.79 -6.08 6.50
N MET A 67 -8.04 -5.61 6.46
CA MET A 67 -8.35 -4.18 6.41
C MET A 67 -7.83 -3.44 7.65
N GLN A 68 -7.94 -4.03 8.84
CA GLN A 68 -7.40 -3.43 10.06
C GLN A 68 -5.87 -3.36 10.00
N THR A 69 -5.21 -4.44 9.57
CA THR A 69 -3.75 -4.47 9.39
C THR A 69 -3.28 -3.42 8.38
N PHE A 70 -3.99 -3.25 7.27
CA PHE A 70 -3.71 -2.19 6.30
C PHE A 70 -3.90 -0.79 6.87
N THR A 71 -4.94 -0.58 7.66
CA THR A 71 -5.19 0.71 8.33
C THR A 71 -4.04 1.04 9.28
N ASP A 72 -3.66 0.09 10.15
CA ASP A 72 -2.57 0.26 11.12
C ASP A 72 -1.22 0.51 10.42
N ALA A 73 -0.95 -0.23 9.33
CA ALA A 73 0.27 -0.05 8.54
C ALA A 73 0.29 1.32 7.85
N LEU A 74 -0.83 1.78 7.28
CA LEU A 74 -0.94 3.10 6.65
C LEU A 74 -0.82 4.24 7.66
N GLU A 75 -1.39 4.11 8.85
CA GLU A 75 -1.26 5.10 9.93
C GLU A 75 0.18 5.18 10.47
N LYS A 76 0.82 4.02 10.70
CA LYS A 76 2.25 3.96 11.04
C LYS A 76 3.10 4.56 9.94
N PHE A 77 2.81 4.24 8.68
CA PHE A 77 3.52 4.78 7.53
C PHE A 77 3.39 6.30 7.47
N LYS A 78 2.19 6.87 7.59
CA LYS A 78 1.99 8.33 7.63
C LYS A 78 2.67 8.99 8.83
N SER A 79 2.78 8.29 9.95
CA SER A 79 3.44 8.81 11.16
C SER A 79 4.96 8.74 11.08
N THR A 80 5.50 7.77 10.35
CA THR A 80 6.94 7.46 10.30
C THR A 80 7.62 8.10 9.10
N GLN A 81 6.93 8.21 7.96
CA GLN A 81 7.46 8.88 6.79
C GLN A 81 7.01 10.33 6.72
N THR A 82 8.01 11.21 6.66
CA THR A 82 7.85 12.60 6.23
C THR A 82 8.02 12.62 4.70
N PHE A 83 6.92 12.69 3.94
CA PHE A 83 6.92 12.76 2.47
C PHE A 83 6.88 14.21 1.94
#